data_AF-A0A0Q4LVF3-F1
#
_entry.id   AF-A0A0Q4LVF3-F1
#
_cell.length_a   1.000
_cell.length_b   1.000
_cell.length_c   1.000
_cell.angle_alpha   90.00
_cell.angle_beta   90.00
_cell.angle_gamma   90.00
#
_symmetry.space_group_name_H-M   'P 1'
#
loop_
_entity.id
_entity.type
_entity.pdbx_description
1 polymer ?
#
loop_
_entity_poly.entity_id
_entity_poly.type
_entity_poly.pdbx_seq_one_letter_code
_entity_poly.pdbx_strand_id
1 'polypeptide(L)' 'MADTVPLLDALERLSDDLDRTIARGRTATPSQGLYEVLADEARGIARRLDEAARGKCRTPSNPPRYVSPDGSKAAW' A
#
# COMPACT_ATOMS: atom_id res chain seq x y z
N MET A 1 -16.97 -8.96 16.29
CA MET A 1 -16.88 -7.48 16.44
C MET A 1 -15.54 -7.01 17.03
N ALA A 2 -14.50 -7.87 17.16
CA ALA A 2 -13.23 -7.49 17.80
C ALA A 2 -12.15 -6.97 16.82
N ASP A 3 -12.25 -7.28 15.52
CA ASP A 3 -11.20 -6.96 14.53
C ASP A 3 -11.42 -5.64 13.76
N THR A 4 -12.55 -4.96 13.96
CA THR A 4 -12.89 -3.72 13.21
C THR A 4 -12.17 -2.49 13.74
N VAL A 5 -11.95 -2.40 15.06
CA VAL A 5 -11.26 -1.27 15.69
C VAL A 5 -9.78 -1.21 15.24
N PRO A 6 -9.01 -2.32 15.23
CA PRO A 6 -7.66 -2.33 14.69
C PRO A 6 -7.54 -1.92 13.22
N LEU A 7 -8.57 -2.20 12.40
CA LEU A 7 -8.59 -1.81 10.99
C LEU A 7 -8.78 -0.29 10.83
N LEU A 8 -9.72 0.30 11.56
CA LEU A 8 -9.98 1.74 11.47
C LEU A 8 -8.74 2.55 11.91
N ASP A 9 -8.09 2.14 13.00
CA ASP A 9 -6.84 2.76 13.45
C ASP A 9 -5.71 2.63 12.41
N ALA A 10 -5.63 1.48 11.72
CA ALA A 10 -4.65 1.27 10.66
C ALA A 10 -4.93 2.16 9.43
N LEU A 11 -6.20 2.30 9.04
CA LEU A 11 -6.62 3.15 7.94
C LEU A 11 -6.35 4.64 8.24
N GLU A 12 -6.62 5.09 9.47
CA GLU A 12 -6.33 6.46 9.89
C GLU A 12 -4.83 6.78 9.78
N ARG A 13 -3.97 5.91 10.32
CA ARG A 13 -2.51 6.06 10.20
C ARG A 13 -2.02 6.07 8.75
N LEU A 14 -2.60 5.24 7.89
CA LEU A 14 -2.24 5.20 6.46
C LEU A 14 -2.72 6.45 5.72
N SER A 15 -3.84 7.05 6.14
CA SER A 15 -4.29 8.36 5.64
C SER A 15 -3.29 9.46 6.01
N ASP A 16 -2.83 9.50 7.27
CA ASP A 16 -1.82 10.47 7.72
C ASP A 16 -0.49 10.33 6.95
N ASP A 17 -0.05 9.10 6.68
CA ASP A 17 1.14 8.82 5.88
C ASP A 17 0.97 9.34 4.43
N LEU A 18 -0.22 9.17 3.85
CA LEU A 18 -0.54 9.65 2.51
C LEU A 18 -0.55 11.18 2.46
N ASP A 19 -1.20 11.83 3.42
CA ASP A 19 -1.25 13.29 3.51
C ASP A 19 0.15 13.88 3.66
N ARG A 20 1.03 13.24 4.44
CA ARG A 20 2.44 13.64 4.56
C ARG A 20 3.19 13.53 3.24
N THR A 21 2.98 12.44 2.51
CA THR A 21 3.59 12.22 1.18
C THR A 21 3.15 13.30 0.20
N ILE A 22 1.85 13.61 0.18
CA ILE A 22 1.28 14.68 -0.66
C ILE A 22 1.85 16.05 -0.27
N ALA A 23 1.88 16.37 1.02
CA ALA A 23 2.42 17.63 1.51
C ALA A 23 3.88 17.82 1.09
N ARG A 24 4.72 16.79 1.26
CA ARG A 24 6.12 16.80 0.83
C ARG A 24 6.23 17.07 -0.68
N GLY A 25 5.43 16.40 -1.50
CA GLY A 25 5.41 16.61 -2.95
C GLY A 25 5.00 18.03 -3.36
N ARG A 26 4.07 18.65 -2.63
CA ARG A 26 3.62 20.03 -2.90
C ARG A 26 4.64 21.09 -2.49
N THR A 27 5.42 20.85 -1.45
CA THR A 27 6.39 21.82 -0.93
C THR A 27 7.78 21.71 -1.54
N ALA A 28 8.10 20.60 -2.20
CA ALA A 28 9.42 20.34 -2.75
C ALA A 28 9.57 20.88 -4.19
N THR A 29 10.82 21.14 -4.59
CA THR A 29 11.13 21.46 -5.99
C THR A 29 10.89 20.24 -6.87
N PRO A 30 10.07 20.35 -7.93
CA PRO A 30 9.81 19.23 -8.83
C PRO A 30 11.08 18.68 -9.46
N SER A 31 11.29 17.36 -9.35
CA SER A 31 12.37 16.64 -10.01
C SER A 31 11.96 15.20 -10.26
N GLN A 32 12.61 14.56 -11.23
CA GLN A 32 12.36 13.16 -11.56
C GLN A 32 12.64 12.23 -10.37
N GLY A 33 13.75 12.45 -9.65
CA GLY A 33 14.09 11.66 -8.47
C GLY A 33 13.08 11.83 -7.34
N LEU A 34 12.54 13.04 -7.14
CA LEU A 34 11.46 13.26 -6.18
C LEU A 34 10.20 12.47 -6.58
N TYR A 35 9.83 12.51 -7.87
CA TYR A 35 8.66 11.79 -8.36
C TYR A 35 8.78 10.28 -8.12
N GLU A 36 9.95 9.70 -8.40
CA GLU A 36 10.22 8.27 -8.17
C GLU A 36 10.08 7.90 -6.69
N VAL A 37 10.64 8.71 -5.78
CA VAL A 37 10.52 8.50 -4.33
C VAL A 37 9.06 8.58 -3.88
N LEU A 38 8.31 9.59 -4.31
CA LEU A 38 6.89 9.75 -3.96
C LEU A 38 6.04 8.60 -4.53
N ALA A 39 6.37 8.11 -5.72
CA ALA A 39 5.68 6.97 -6.33
C ALA A 39 5.92 5.68 -5.54
N ASP A 40 7.15 5.45 -5.08
CA ASP A 40 7.48 4.28 -4.24
C ASP A 40 6.81 4.36 -2.87
N GLU A 41 6.79 5.53 -2.24
CA GLU A 41 6.06 5.78 -0.99
C GLU A 41 4.56 5.51 -1.15
N ALA A 42 3.95 6.02 -2.22
CA ALA A 42 2.54 5.79 -2.53
C ALA A 42 2.22 4.30 -2.76
N ARG A 43 3.07 3.57 -3.49
CA ARG A 43 2.93 2.12 -3.67
C ARG A 43 3.04 1.37 -2.35
N GLY A 44 3.94 1.79 -1.46
CA GLY A 44 4.09 1.21 -0.13
C GLY A 44 2.86 1.42 0.76
N ILE A 45 2.23 2.60 0.70
CA ILE A 45 0.95 2.88 1.39
C ILE A 45 -0.16 1.99 0.82
N ALA A 46 -0.28 1.91 -0.51
CA ALA A 46 -1.30 1.09 -1.17
C ALA A 46 -1.19 -0.40 -0.78
N ARG A 47 0.03 -0.94 -0.70
CA ARG A 47 0.27 -2.32 -0.27
C ARG A 47 -0.18 -2.55 1.18
N ARG A 48 0.20 -1.66 2.09
CA ARG A 48 -0.20 -1.74 3.51
C ARG A 48 -1.71 -1.62 3.70
N LEU A 49 -2.38 -0.80 2.87
CA LEU A 49 -3.84 -0.67 2.88
C LEU A 49 -4.53 -1.97 2.43
N ASP A 50 -4.03 -2.59 1.36
CA ASP A 50 -4.53 -3.90 0.89
C ASP A 50 -4.27 -5.01 1.93
N GLU A 51 -3.10 -5.03 2.57
CA GLU A 51 -2.79 -5.96 3.67
C GLU A 51 -3.72 -5.77 4.87
N ALA A 52 -3.95 -4.52 5.30
CA ALA A 52 -4.87 -4.20 6.40
C ALA A 52 -6.30 -4.61 6.07
N ALA A 53 -6.77 -4.33 4.85
CA ALA A 53 -8.12 -4.67 4.40
C ALA A 53 -8.33 -6.19 4.24
N ARG A 54 -7.30 -6.94 3.86
CA ARG A 54 -7.35 -8.41 3.80
C ARG A 54 -7.42 -9.04 5.20
N GLY A 55 -6.88 -8.41 6.23
CA GLY A 55 -6.84 -8.99 7.58
C GLY A 55 -6.22 -10.40 7.61
N LYS A 56 -6.76 -11.33 8.41
CA LYS A 56 -6.42 -12.77 8.37
C LYS A 56 -7.17 -13.55 7.28
N CYS A 57 -7.94 -12.89 6.41
CA CYS A 57 -8.71 -13.62 5.41
C CYS A 57 -7.76 -14.36 4.46
N ARG A 58 -8.11 -15.64 4.34
CA ARG A 58 -7.38 -16.73 3.70
C ARG A 58 -6.88 -16.40 2.29
N THR A 59 -5.92 -17.23 1.89
CA THR A 59 -5.52 -17.56 0.51
C THR A 59 -6.58 -17.14 -0.51
N PRO A 60 -6.20 -16.37 -1.55
CA PRO A 60 -7.16 -15.92 -2.56
C PRO A 60 -7.97 -17.11 -3.06
N SER A 61 -9.30 -16.98 -3.12
CA SER A 61 -10.18 -18.02 -3.66
C SER A 61 -9.87 -18.35 -5.13
N ASN A 62 -9.07 -17.50 -5.77
CA ASN A 62 -8.50 -17.68 -7.09
C ASN A 62 -6.99 -17.37 -7.04
N PRO A 63 -6.13 -18.35 -6.69
CA PRO A 63 -4.69 -18.12 -6.70
C PRO A 63 -4.20 -17.82 -8.12
N PRO A 64 -3.20 -16.95 -8.29
CA PRO A 64 -2.64 -16.66 -9.61
C PRO A 64 -2.16 -17.96 -10.27
N ARG A 65 -2.49 -18.15 -11.56
CA ARG A 65 -2.02 -19.29 -12.38
C ARG A 65 -0.50 -19.31 -12.51
N TYR A 66 0.15 -18.16 -12.36
CA TYR A 66 1.58 -18.00 -12.44
C TYR A 66 2.11 -17.02 -11.40
N VAL A 67 3.22 -17.38 -10.76
CA VAL A 67 4.03 -16.50 -9.91
C VAL A 67 5.48 -16.62 -10.39
N SER A 68 6.18 -15.49 -10.55
CA SER A 68 7.59 -15.49 -10.95
C SER A 68 8.47 -16.10 -9.84
N PRO A 69 9.65 -16.66 -10.17
CA PRO A 69 10.52 -17.31 -9.19
C PRO A 69 11.00 -16.39 -8.05
N ASP A 70 11.10 -15.09 -8.32
CA ASP A 70 11.46 -14.03 -7.39
C ASP A 70 10.26 -13.42 -6.64
N GLY A 71 9.04 -13.91 -6.92
CA GLY A 71 7.79 -13.42 -6.33
C GLY A 71 7.39 -12.01 -6.76
N SER A 72 8.11 -11.37 -7.68
CA SER A 72 7.87 -9.97 -8.07
C SER A 72 6.67 -9.79 -9.01
N LYS A 73 6.22 -10.86 -9.68
CA LYS A 73 5.12 -10.84 -10.65
C LYS A 73 4.14 -11.99 -10.43
N ALA A 74 2.87 -11.71 -10.65
CA ALA A 74 1.79 -12.70 -10.64
C ALA A 74 0.80 -12.45 -11.80
N ALA A 75 0.21 -13.53 -12.33
CA ALA A 75 -0.83 -13.49 -13.36
C ALA A 75 -1.98 -14.45 -13.03
N TRP A 76 -3.22 -14.07 -13.37
CA TRP A 76 -4.47 -14.75 -13.03
C TRP A 76 -5.05 -15.56 -14.19
#